data_AF-A0A0C3S3M9-F1
#
_entry.id   AF-A0A0C3S3M9-F1
#
_cell.length_a   1.000
_cell.length_b   1.000
_cell.length_c   1.000
_cell.angle_alpha   90.00
_cell.angle_beta   90.00
_cell.angle_gamma   90.00
#
_symmetry.space_group_name_H-M   'P 1'
#
loop_
_entity.id
_entity.type
_entity.pdbx_description
1 polymer ?
#
loop_
_entity_poly.entity_id
_entity_poly.type
_entity_poly.pdbx_seq_one_letter_code
_entity_poly.pdbx_strand_id
1 'polypeptide(L)'
;MNAKHVVNLALPDTSHPYIYLWDLFQDSLNEPSHVFHGPRENTFVLAFSASKRHLYSGDTDSMIYRYDMTRLSTSITTPVRHTQSFAVHEGDIRSISCHPEQEEVFLSAGEDGKIFLHDGRAENHMTKAQATLQNDSEFTGVQYHPTIPHLLVTGDRAGRAHLRDIRMMFGPLTARSKEGIVHTVGIHIHDLPSIPLIKLSKGSKLAITFLGYLPTIYSIVDPYPIAVCSGQMQPNGDPIPSGERSYSNCCTIKHGSFGGPWGIDDGYYAAGSDDFRAYIWKLPPITALVHEREVVTAQQWTSVEIGTIGFASHMNEKRYIPIELSRPLCRLTGHKSIVNSTAWHPYWPYLVTAGVERHILLHSPTITTPCAADLSLTPEEVRPLPAPNVEDRRRMVRALALGREEDGGDDGLDTIALFDQILRNEGSMDIFASRIYSLDSDDDNSQELEERLSVASP
;
A
#
# COMPACT_ATOMS: atom_id res chain seq x y z
N MET A 1 25.92 0.90 12.69
CA MET A 1 24.84 1.30 11.76
C MET A 1 23.53 1.05 12.47
N ASN A 2 23.04 2.03 13.23
CA ASN A 2 21.83 1.89 14.02
C ASN A 2 20.65 1.84 13.05
N ALA A 3 19.89 0.74 13.04
CA ALA A 3 18.68 0.68 12.25
C ALA A 3 17.60 1.50 12.98
N LYS A 4 17.63 2.82 12.76
CA LYS A 4 16.55 3.73 13.17
C LYS A 4 15.31 3.36 12.38
N HIS A 5 14.23 3.04 13.08
CA HIS A 5 12.92 2.76 12.49
C HIS A 5 12.02 3.96 12.71
N VAL A 6 11.50 4.52 11.63
CA VAL A 6 10.29 5.34 11.73
C VAL A 6 9.17 4.36 11.46
N VAL A 7 8.40 4.05 12.50
CA VAL A 7 7.09 3.49 12.27
C VAL A 7 6.22 4.64 11.80
N ASN A 8 5.54 4.44 10.67
CA ASN A 8 4.64 5.42 10.08
C ASN A 8 3.55 5.78 11.08
N LEU A 9 3.62 6.99 11.64
CA LEU A 9 2.60 7.55 12.50
C LEU A 9 2.55 9.05 12.27
N ALA A 10 1.60 9.50 11.47
CA ALA A 10 0.78 10.60 11.93
C ALA A 10 -0.39 9.97 12.69
N LEU A 11 -0.45 10.21 13.99
CA LEU A 11 -1.72 10.07 14.68
C LEU A 11 -2.59 11.23 14.20
N PRO A 12 -3.86 11.00 13.80
CA PRO A 12 -4.79 12.07 13.51
C PRO A 12 -5.19 12.71 14.84
N ASP A 13 -4.29 13.52 15.38
CA ASP A 13 -4.58 14.46 16.44
C ASP A 13 -4.29 15.85 15.86
N THR A 14 -5.36 16.52 15.42
CA THR A 14 -5.31 17.88 14.86
C THR A 14 -4.87 18.91 15.91
N SER A 15 -4.82 18.53 17.20
CA SER A 15 -4.24 19.41 18.21
C SER A 15 -2.71 19.43 18.15
N HIS A 16 -2.07 18.37 17.64
CA HIS A 16 -0.62 18.16 17.72
C HIS A 16 -0.08 17.23 16.61
N PRO A 17 0.18 17.72 15.39
CA PRO A 17 0.70 16.86 14.34
C PRO A 17 2.18 16.57 14.60
N TYR A 18 2.45 15.39 15.15
CA TYR A 18 3.79 14.92 15.39
C TYR A 18 4.07 13.64 14.61
N ILE A 19 5.31 13.53 14.13
CA ILE A 19 5.86 12.28 13.62
C ILE A 19 6.72 11.68 14.73
N TYR A 20 6.51 10.39 15.01
CA TYR A 20 7.22 9.68 16.08
C TYR A 20 8.26 8.72 15.51
N LEU A 21 9.49 8.82 16.03
CA LEU A 21 10.58 7.89 15.70
C LEU A 21 10.80 6.92 16.86
N TRP A 22 10.78 5.62 16.57
CA TRP A 22 10.93 4.57 17.57
C TRP A 22 12.24 3.82 17.32
N ASP A 23 13.14 3.81 18.31
CA ASP A 23 14.40 3.09 18.18
C ASP A 23 14.30 1.72 18.87
N LEU A 24 14.20 0.67 18.06
CA LEU A 24 14.09 -0.72 18.54
C LEU A 24 15.37 -1.25 19.20
N PHE A 25 16.42 -0.44 19.31
CA PHE A 25 17.61 -0.72 20.13
C PHE A 25 17.55 -0.06 21.51
N GLN A 26 16.51 0.70 21.83
CA GLN A 26 16.27 1.19 23.19
C GLN A 26 15.93 0.02 24.12
N ASP A 27 16.31 0.17 25.40
CA ASP A 27 15.99 -0.81 26.43
C ASP A 27 14.47 -0.93 26.66
N SER A 28 13.73 0.15 26.42
CA SER A 28 12.28 0.22 26.57
C SER A 28 11.64 1.01 25.43
N LEU A 29 10.47 0.56 24.97
CA LEU A 29 9.67 1.17 23.91
C LEU A 29 8.40 1.86 24.45
N ASN A 30 8.46 2.37 25.69
CA ASN A 30 7.34 3.10 26.29
C ASN A 30 7.21 4.54 25.78
N GLU A 31 8.29 5.12 25.26
CA GLU A 31 8.30 6.46 24.69
C GLU A 31 9.07 6.47 23.35
N PRO A 32 8.68 7.35 22.41
CA PRO A 32 9.41 7.49 21.16
C PRO A 32 10.81 8.03 21.43
N SER A 33 11.79 7.55 20.67
CA SER A 33 13.16 8.09 20.73
C SER A 33 13.17 9.58 20.46
N HIS A 34 12.49 10.04 19.41
CA HIS A 34 12.37 11.45 19.03
C HIS A 34 10.99 11.77 18.47
N VAL A 35 10.62 13.04 18.57
CA VAL A 35 9.38 13.60 18.04
C VAL A 35 9.73 14.70 17.02
N PHE A 36 9.04 14.74 15.89
CA PHE A 36 9.20 15.78 14.87
C PHE A 36 7.89 16.55 14.73
N HIS A 37 7.97 17.85 14.48
CA HIS A 37 6.81 18.61 14.00
C HIS A 37 6.38 18.06 12.65
N GLY A 38 5.21 17.43 12.62
CA GLY A 38 4.60 16.91 11.42
C GLY A 38 3.91 17.99 10.58
N PRO A 39 3.46 17.63 9.38
CA PRO A 39 2.46 18.33 8.58
C PRO A 39 1.27 18.87 9.37
N ARG A 40 0.65 19.98 8.95
CA ARG A 40 -0.58 20.45 9.62
C ARG A 40 -1.76 19.50 9.43
N GLU A 41 -1.75 18.81 8.29
CA GLU A 41 -2.78 17.86 7.89
C GLU A 41 -2.29 16.41 7.99
N ASN A 42 -3.11 15.46 7.55
CA ASN A 42 -2.78 14.04 7.62
C ASN A 42 -1.51 13.72 6.82
N THR A 43 -0.52 13.12 7.50
CA THR A 43 0.66 12.58 6.82
C THR A 43 0.31 11.23 6.22
N PHE A 44 0.47 11.07 4.91
CA PHE A 44 0.25 9.78 4.24
C PHE A 44 1.52 8.97 4.06
N VAL A 45 2.66 9.64 3.92
CA VAL A 45 3.90 8.96 3.56
C VAL A 45 5.10 9.49 4.34
N LEU A 46 5.94 8.55 4.76
CA LEU A 46 7.25 8.80 5.33
C LEU A 46 8.29 7.97 4.57
N ALA A 47 9.43 8.57 4.26
CA ALA A 47 10.50 7.89 3.56
C ALA A 47 11.87 8.34 4.09
N PHE A 48 12.74 7.36 4.35
CA PHE A 48 14.15 7.65 4.62
C PHE A 48 14.94 7.74 3.33
N SER A 49 15.91 8.65 3.31
CA SER A 49 16.97 8.67 2.33
C SER A 49 17.89 7.45 2.42
N ALA A 50 18.73 7.23 1.41
CA ALA A 50 19.60 6.05 1.26
C ALA A 50 20.38 5.70 2.53
N SER A 51 21.07 6.67 3.14
CA SER A 51 21.84 6.51 4.37
C SER A 51 21.08 6.89 5.65
N LYS A 52 19.77 7.17 5.53
CA LYS A 52 18.88 7.61 6.62
C LYS A 52 19.34 8.92 7.26
N ARG A 53 20.07 9.76 6.51
CA ARG A 53 20.43 11.12 6.96
C ARG A 53 19.23 12.05 6.94
N HIS A 54 18.27 11.79 6.05
CA HIS A 54 17.07 12.59 5.89
C HIS A 54 15.84 11.72 6.06
N LEU A 55 14.84 12.28 6.74
CA LEU A 55 13.47 11.77 6.74
C LEU A 55 12.63 12.74 5.89
N TYR A 56 11.81 12.20 5.01
CA TYR A 56 10.83 12.95 4.24
C TYR A 56 9.42 12.60 4.72
N SER A 57 8.55 13.60 4.78
CA SER A 57 7.11 13.42 4.97
C SER A 57 6.33 14.09 3.86
N GLY A 58 5.19 13.51 3.50
CA GLY A 58 4.23 14.08 2.55
C GLY A 58 2.81 14.03 3.12
N ASP A 59 2.04 15.07 2.85
CA ASP A 59 0.71 15.28 3.43
C ASP A 59 -0.40 15.54 2.39
N THR A 60 -1.62 15.76 2.89
CA THR A 60 -2.80 16.16 2.10
C THR A 60 -2.84 17.65 1.76
N ASP A 61 -1.91 18.47 2.28
CA ASP A 61 -1.81 19.91 1.93
C ASP A 61 -0.80 20.13 0.79
N SER A 62 -0.51 19.06 0.03
CA SER A 62 0.44 19.07 -1.10
C SER A 62 1.88 19.44 -0.72
N MET A 63 2.23 19.34 0.57
CA MET A 63 3.54 19.73 1.10
C MET A 63 4.41 18.51 1.36
N ILE A 64 5.70 18.67 1.04
CA ILE A 64 6.73 17.71 1.41
C ILE A 64 7.68 18.39 2.39
N TYR A 65 7.94 17.76 3.53
CA TYR A 65 8.93 18.23 4.50
C TYR A 65 10.13 17.30 4.55
N ARG A 66 11.30 17.88 4.78
CA ARG A 66 12.57 17.18 4.98
C ARG A 66 13.11 17.48 6.36
N TYR A 67 13.55 16.45 7.07
CA TYR A 67 14.15 16.54 8.39
C TYR A 67 15.57 15.98 8.35
N ASP A 68 16.53 16.70 8.94
CA ASP A 68 17.93 16.29 9.00
C ASP A 68 18.21 15.47 10.28
N MET A 69 18.40 14.17 10.09
CA MET A 69 18.61 13.19 11.16
C MET A 69 19.99 13.34 11.83
N THR A 70 20.88 14.17 11.29
CA THR A 70 22.17 14.49 11.94
C THR A 70 22.04 15.57 13.01
N ARG A 71 20.93 16.31 13.01
CA ARG A 71 20.64 17.39 13.98
C ARG A 71 19.86 16.90 15.20
N LEU A 72 19.63 15.60 15.30
CA LEU A 72 18.93 15.00 16.43
C LEU A 72 19.77 15.19 17.69
N SER A 73 19.27 16.01 18.61
CA SER A 73 19.88 16.22 19.91
C SER A 73 19.59 15.04 20.83
N THR A 74 20.38 14.88 21.90
CA THR A 74 20.09 13.90 22.95
C THR A 74 18.87 14.27 23.79
N SER A 75 18.34 15.50 23.66
CA SER A 75 17.15 15.95 24.37
C SER A 75 15.89 15.61 23.58
N ILE A 76 15.01 14.82 24.19
CA ILE A 76 13.75 14.30 23.61
C ILE A 76 12.60 15.31 23.80
N THR A 77 12.77 16.31 24.67
CA THR A 77 11.66 17.18 25.13
C THR A 77 11.22 18.23 24.11
N THR A 78 12.01 18.51 23.07
CA THR A 78 11.68 19.51 22.05
C THR A 78 11.47 18.84 20.69
N PRO A 79 10.26 18.92 20.09
CA PRO A 79 10.02 18.38 18.76
C PRO A 79 10.94 18.99 17.69
N VAL A 80 11.52 18.15 16.86
CA VAL A 80 12.45 18.53 15.79
C VAL A 80 11.68 19.17 14.63
N ARG A 81 12.12 20.34 14.18
CA ARG A 81 11.54 21.02 13.01
C ARG A 81 12.14 20.52 11.71
N HIS A 82 11.36 20.60 10.63
CA HIS A 82 11.87 20.34 9.29
C HIS A 82 12.96 21.36 8.92
N THR A 83 13.92 20.92 8.11
CA THR A 83 15.00 21.75 7.59
C THR A 83 14.67 22.36 6.23
N GLN A 84 13.74 21.74 5.48
CA GLN A 84 13.31 22.20 4.17
C GLN A 84 11.87 21.76 3.89
N SER A 85 11.15 22.52 3.07
CA SER A 85 9.83 22.17 2.53
C SER A 85 9.79 22.32 1.01
N PHE A 86 8.92 21.55 0.35
CA PHE A 86 8.70 21.57 -1.09
C PHE A 86 7.20 21.64 -1.37
N ALA A 87 6.79 22.69 -2.10
CA ALA A 87 5.41 22.92 -2.54
C ALA A 87 5.35 22.80 -4.07
N VAL A 88 5.41 21.56 -4.58
CA VAL A 88 5.49 21.31 -6.03
C VAL A 88 4.23 20.66 -6.62
N HIS A 89 3.42 20.03 -5.78
CA HIS A 89 2.17 19.39 -6.18
C HIS A 89 0.97 20.32 -5.94
N GLU A 90 -0.12 20.02 -6.64
CA GLU A 90 -1.42 20.71 -6.50
C GLU A 90 -2.51 19.79 -5.90
N GLY A 91 -2.11 18.64 -5.33
CA GLY A 91 -2.98 17.68 -4.65
C GLY A 91 -2.19 16.78 -3.69
N ASP A 92 -2.89 15.87 -3.02
CA ASP A 92 -2.34 15.03 -1.95
C ASP A 92 -1.07 14.30 -2.36
N ILE A 93 -0.08 14.29 -1.45
CA ILE A 93 1.15 13.52 -1.64
C ILE A 93 0.89 12.06 -1.31
N ARG A 94 0.66 11.25 -2.35
CA ARG A 94 0.36 9.81 -2.20
C ARG A 94 1.60 8.98 -1.92
N SER A 95 2.77 9.37 -2.43
CA SER A 95 3.97 8.56 -2.28
C SER A 95 5.26 9.36 -2.41
N ILE A 96 6.25 9.01 -1.60
CA ILE A 96 7.62 9.48 -1.68
C ILE A 96 8.53 8.26 -1.72
N SER A 97 9.46 8.24 -2.67
CA SER A 97 10.47 7.18 -2.77
C SER A 97 11.85 7.77 -2.92
N CYS A 98 12.71 7.56 -1.93
CA CYS A 98 14.10 7.99 -2.00
C CYS A 98 14.93 7.04 -2.86
N HIS A 99 15.91 7.57 -3.58
CA HIS A 99 16.83 6.75 -4.36
C HIS A 99 17.61 5.82 -3.41
N PRO A 100 17.84 4.54 -3.78
CA PRO A 100 18.47 3.54 -2.90
C PRO A 100 19.95 3.77 -2.56
N GLU A 101 20.58 4.79 -3.17
CA GLU A 101 22.04 4.98 -3.12
C GLU A 101 22.42 6.46 -3.06
N GLN A 102 21.61 7.33 -3.67
CA GLN A 102 21.89 8.76 -3.79
C GLN A 102 21.09 9.53 -2.74
N GLU A 103 21.79 10.14 -1.79
CA GLU A 103 21.21 10.71 -0.57
C GLU A 103 20.25 11.89 -0.80
N GLU A 104 20.55 12.70 -1.81
CA GLU A 104 19.86 13.96 -2.14
C GLU A 104 18.83 13.78 -3.26
N VAL A 105 18.51 12.53 -3.62
CA VAL A 105 17.60 12.21 -4.72
C VAL A 105 16.38 11.47 -4.22
N PHE A 106 15.20 11.98 -4.55
CA PHE A 106 13.93 11.30 -4.28
C PHE A 106 12.87 11.63 -5.33
N LEU A 107 11.84 10.80 -5.37
CA LEU A 107 10.65 10.98 -6.18
C LEU A 107 9.46 11.31 -5.28
N SER A 108 8.57 12.17 -5.73
CA SER A 108 7.25 12.37 -5.14
C SER A 108 6.16 12.16 -6.17
N ALA A 109 5.07 11.50 -5.78
CA ALA A 109 3.89 11.25 -6.59
C ALA A 109 2.66 11.80 -5.88
N GLY A 110 1.78 12.47 -6.63
CA GLY A 110 0.60 13.11 -6.07
C GLY A 110 -0.68 12.89 -6.88
N GLU A 111 -1.79 13.33 -6.31
CA GLU A 111 -3.11 13.28 -6.94
C GLU A 111 -3.27 14.26 -8.11
N ASP A 112 -2.34 15.20 -8.29
CA ASP A 112 -2.28 16.07 -9.46
C ASP A 112 -1.82 15.36 -10.76
N GLY A 113 -1.67 14.04 -10.72
CA GLY A 113 -1.24 13.22 -11.85
C GLY A 113 0.23 13.45 -12.21
N LYS A 114 1.04 13.98 -11.28
CA LYS A 114 2.47 14.26 -11.50
C LYS A 114 3.36 13.38 -10.65
N ILE A 115 4.52 13.04 -11.21
CA ILE A 115 5.70 12.60 -10.45
C ILE A 115 6.82 13.63 -10.65
N PHE A 116 7.40 14.09 -9.55
CA PHE A 116 8.58 14.97 -9.58
C PHE A 116 9.84 14.22 -9.16
N LEU A 117 10.92 14.42 -9.92
CA LEU A 117 12.29 14.09 -9.54
C LEU A 117 12.93 15.26 -8.82
N HIS A 118 13.22 15.06 -7.54
CA HIS A 118 13.94 16.00 -6.71
C HIS A 118 15.40 15.56 -6.65
N ASP A 119 16.32 16.37 -7.15
CA ASP A 119 17.76 16.16 -7.02
C ASP A 119 18.41 17.39 -6.43
N GLY A 120 18.74 17.34 -5.13
CA GLY A 120 19.38 18.44 -4.41
C GLY A 120 20.80 18.75 -4.89
N ARG A 121 21.41 17.89 -5.73
CA ARG A 121 22.73 18.10 -6.34
C ARG A 121 22.64 18.75 -7.71
N ALA A 122 21.47 18.73 -8.33
CA ALA A 122 21.25 19.37 -9.61
C ALA A 122 21.13 20.89 -9.38
N GLU A 123 22.26 21.59 -9.30
CA GLU A 123 22.36 23.04 -9.18
C GLU A 123 21.84 23.76 -10.45
N ASN A 124 20.55 23.63 -10.74
CA ASN A 124 19.83 24.17 -11.91
C ASN A 124 20.12 23.52 -13.28
N HIS A 125 20.76 22.35 -13.31
CA HIS A 125 21.04 21.63 -14.57
C HIS A 125 19.83 20.89 -15.17
N MET A 126 18.75 20.69 -14.39
CA MET A 126 17.51 20.09 -14.86
C MET A 126 16.40 21.13 -14.91
N THR A 127 15.71 21.20 -16.04
CA THR A 127 14.50 22.03 -16.15
C THR A 127 13.35 21.37 -15.39
N LYS A 128 12.36 22.16 -14.95
CA LYS A 128 11.15 21.62 -14.31
C LYS A 128 10.46 20.57 -15.19
N ALA A 129 10.32 20.85 -16.49
CA ALA A 129 9.76 19.90 -17.45
C ALA A 129 10.58 18.60 -17.60
N GLN A 130 11.91 18.66 -17.41
CA GLN A 130 12.75 17.47 -17.39
C GLN A 130 12.59 16.66 -16.11
N ALA A 131 12.25 17.29 -15.00
CA ALA A 131 12.07 16.66 -13.70
C ALA A 131 10.63 16.21 -13.44
N THR A 132 9.71 16.33 -14.40
CA THR A 132 8.29 16.03 -14.20
C THR A 132 7.81 14.98 -15.20
N LEU A 133 7.19 13.92 -14.69
CA LEU A 133 6.34 13.02 -15.45
C LEU A 133 4.89 13.44 -15.17
N GLN A 134 4.10 13.66 -16.22
CA GLN A 134 2.67 13.94 -16.13
C GLN A 134 1.91 12.75 -16.71
N ASN A 135 0.85 12.34 -16.03
CA ASN A 135 -0.10 11.33 -16.47
C ASN A 135 -1.50 11.95 -16.59
N ASP A 136 -2.41 11.25 -17.28
CA ASP A 136 -3.84 11.61 -17.42
C ASP A 136 -4.69 11.19 -16.20
N SER A 137 -4.09 10.46 -15.26
CA SER A 137 -4.70 10.00 -14.03
C SER A 137 -3.79 10.25 -12.83
N GLU A 138 -4.40 10.36 -11.66
CA GLU A 138 -3.75 10.57 -10.37
C GLU A 138 -2.79 9.43 -10.05
N PHE A 139 -1.56 9.72 -9.59
CA PHE A 139 -0.65 8.68 -9.16
C PHE A 139 -1.00 8.21 -7.75
N THR A 140 -1.10 6.90 -7.58
CA THR A 140 -1.37 6.25 -6.28
C THR A 140 -0.08 5.80 -5.59
N GLY A 141 1.01 5.67 -6.33
CA GLY A 141 2.29 5.23 -5.77
C GLY A 141 3.47 5.40 -6.72
N VAL A 142 4.65 5.62 -6.14
CA VAL A 142 5.95 5.50 -6.80
C VAL A 142 6.92 4.79 -5.86
N GLN A 143 7.69 3.82 -6.37
CA GLN A 143 8.71 3.16 -5.56
C GLN A 143 9.92 2.77 -6.40
N TYR A 144 11.11 3.25 -6.01
CA TYR A 144 12.37 2.73 -6.52
C TYR A 144 12.55 1.25 -6.15
N HIS A 145 13.17 0.50 -7.04
CA HIS A 145 13.67 -0.82 -6.71
C HIS A 145 14.78 -0.69 -5.66
N PRO A 146 14.71 -1.42 -4.53
CA PRO A 146 15.66 -1.25 -3.42
C PRO A 146 17.12 -1.56 -3.78
N THR A 147 17.35 -2.38 -4.81
CA THR A 147 18.68 -2.87 -5.22
C THR A 147 19.03 -2.59 -6.69
N ILE A 148 18.11 -2.03 -7.48
CA ILE A 148 18.31 -1.74 -8.92
C ILE A 148 18.01 -0.25 -9.14
N PRO A 149 19.01 0.64 -9.01
CA PRO A 149 18.79 2.09 -8.87
C PRO A 149 18.04 2.77 -10.01
N HIS A 150 18.08 2.20 -11.21
CA HIS A 150 17.45 2.75 -12.39
C HIS A 150 16.01 2.27 -12.59
N LEU A 151 15.54 1.31 -11.80
CA LEU A 151 14.23 0.69 -11.95
C LEU A 151 13.28 1.20 -10.86
N LEU A 152 12.03 1.45 -11.23
CA LEU A 152 10.97 1.84 -10.30
C LEU A 152 9.62 1.34 -10.78
N VAL A 153 8.65 1.28 -9.87
CA VAL A 153 7.26 1.01 -10.20
C VAL A 153 6.41 2.25 -9.92
N THR A 154 5.41 2.47 -10.77
CA THR A 154 4.36 3.48 -10.56
C THR A 154 2.99 2.83 -10.62
N GLY A 155 2.03 3.35 -9.87
CA GLY A 155 0.61 2.99 -9.93
C GLY A 155 -0.25 4.25 -10.05
N ASP A 156 -1.39 4.14 -10.71
CA ASP A 156 -2.34 5.24 -10.85
C ASP A 156 -3.80 4.82 -10.63
N ARG A 157 -4.68 5.82 -10.45
CA ARG A 157 -6.10 5.63 -10.10
C ARG A 157 -6.93 5.03 -11.25
N ALA A 158 -6.40 4.99 -12.47
CA ALA A 158 -6.99 4.25 -13.58
C ALA A 158 -6.71 2.74 -13.50
N GLY A 159 -6.06 2.26 -12.43
CA GLY A 159 -5.72 0.85 -12.25
C GLY A 159 -4.44 0.42 -12.97
N ARG A 160 -3.72 1.35 -13.60
CA ARG A 160 -2.49 1.02 -14.33
C ARG A 160 -1.32 0.99 -13.37
N ALA A 161 -0.49 -0.02 -13.50
CA ALA A 161 0.82 -0.05 -12.88
C ALA A 161 1.90 -0.35 -13.94
N HIS A 162 3.03 0.33 -13.81
CA HIS A 162 4.11 0.28 -14.79
C HIS A 162 5.44 0.08 -14.10
N LEU A 163 6.23 -0.85 -14.64
CA LEU A 163 7.65 -0.90 -14.36
C LEU A 163 8.36 0.08 -15.29
N ARG A 164 9.13 1.01 -14.72
CA ARG A 164 9.80 2.08 -15.45
C ARG A 164 11.30 2.08 -15.22
N ASP A 165 12.04 2.50 -16.25
CA ASP A 165 13.45 2.86 -16.15
C ASP A 165 13.56 4.39 -16.04
N ILE A 166 14.16 4.88 -14.95
CA ILE A 166 14.28 6.31 -14.68
C ILE A 166 15.09 7.05 -15.75
N ARG A 167 16.04 6.38 -16.40
CA ARG A 167 16.89 7.00 -17.44
C ARG A 167 16.09 7.26 -18.71
N MET A 168 15.12 6.40 -19.00
CA MET A 168 14.18 6.59 -20.11
C MET A 168 13.06 7.58 -19.78
N MET A 169 12.88 7.93 -18.50
CA MET A 169 11.87 8.88 -18.03
C MET A 169 12.44 10.31 -17.88
N PHE A 170 13.50 10.47 -17.08
CA PHE A 170 14.08 11.79 -16.71
C PHE A 170 15.47 12.05 -17.32
N GLY A 171 16.02 11.11 -18.07
CA GLY A 171 17.33 11.26 -18.71
C GLY A 171 17.38 12.37 -19.77
N PRO A 172 18.51 12.51 -20.47
CA PRO A 172 18.64 13.42 -21.59
C PRO A 172 17.55 13.15 -22.64
N LEU A 173 17.14 14.18 -23.38
CA LEU A 173 16.10 14.08 -24.43
C LEU A 173 16.33 12.90 -25.38
N THR A 174 17.58 12.59 -25.72
CA THR A 174 17.95 11.47 -26.61
C THR A 174 17.71 10.09 -26.03
N ALA A 175 17.61 9.97 -24.70
CA ALA A 175 17.35 8.72 -24.00
C ALA A 175 15.86 8.56 -23.60
N ARG A 176 15.08 9.66 -23.64
CA ARG A 176 13.67 9.61 -23.25
C ARG A 176 12.84 8.86 -24.27
N SER A 177 12.06 7.90 -23.79
CA SER A 177 11.16 7.13 -24.64
C SER A 177 10.07 6.47 -23.81
N LYS A 178 8.87 6.34 -24.38
CA LYS A 178 7.72 5.63 -23.79
C LYS A 178 7.44 6.00 -22.33
N GLU A 179 7.69 7.25 -21.93
CA GLU A 179 7.57 7.70 -20.53
C GLU A 179 8.39 6.87 -19.51
N GLY A 180 9.42 6.18 -19.98
CA GLY A 180 10.22 5.24 -19.20
C GLY A 180 9.61 3.86 -19.01
N ILE A 181 8.44 3.55 -19.57
CA ILE A 181 7.77 2.25 -19.39
C ILE A 181 8.59 1.13 -20.04
N VAL A 182 9.03 0.17 -19.20
CA VAL A 182 9.67 -1.09 -19.62
C VAL A 182 8.58 -2.11 -19.94
N HIS A 183 7.59 -2.27 -19.05
CA HIS A 183 6.34 -2.98 -19.31
C HIS A 183 5.24 -2.54 -18.34
N THR A 184 4.00 -2.82 -18.72
CA THR A 184 2.81 -2.66 -17.88
C THR A 184 2.59 -3.93 -17.06
N VAL A 185 2.38 -3.76 -15.76
CA VAL A 185 2.10 -4.82 -14.79
C VAL A 185 0.80 -4.44 -14.09
N GLY A 186 -0.26 -5.22 -14.27
CA GLY A 186 -1.55 -4.91 -13.67
C GLY A 186 -2.74 -5.32 -14.54
N ILE A 187 -3.93 -5.05 -14.02
CA ILE A 187 -5.19 -5.42 -14.63
C ILE A 187 -5.76 -4.19 -15.32
N HIS A 188 -6.01 -4.25 -16.64
CA HIS A 188 -6.93 -3.30 -17.26
C HIS A 188 -8.36 -3.70 -16.87
N ILE A 189 -8.83 -3.24 -15.71
CA ILE A 189 -10.26 -3.31 -15.38
C ILE A 189 -10.88 -2.08 -16.01
N HIS A 190 -11.37 -2.21 -17.25
CA HIS A 190 -12.25 -1.21 -17.82
C HIS A 190 -13.44 -1.01 -16.85
N ASP A 191 -13.67 0.25 -16.46
CA ASP A 191 -14.86 0.77 -15.78
C ASP A 191 -15.00 0.59 -14.26
N LEU A 192 -13.94 0.19 -13.51
CA LEU A 192 -13.96 0.27 -12.04
C LEU A 192 -12.77 1.08 -11.49
N PRO A 193 -13.00 2.06 -10.59
CA PRO A 193 -11.93 2.75 -9.90
C PRO A 193 -11.19 1.76 -9.01
N SER A 194 -10.06 1.25 -9.50
CA SER A 194 -9.18 0.38 -8.74
C SER A 194 -7.92 1.18 -8.40
N ILE A 195 -7.67 1.37 -7.11
CA ILE A 195 -6.49 2.09 -6.62
C ILE A 195 -5.40 1.02 -6.40
N PRO A 196 -4.41 0.87 -7.30
CA PRO A 196 -3.34 -0.09 -7.12
C PRO A 196 -2.37 0.43 -6.07
N LEU A 197 -2.11 -0.40 -5.07
CA LEU A 197 -1.06 -0.17 -4.10
C LEU A 197 0.11 -1.07 -4.43
N ILE A 198 1.20 -0.43 -4.83
CA ILE A 198 2.40 -1.09 -5.33
C ILE A 198 3.41 -1.26 -4.20
N LYS A 199 4.01 -2.45 -4.13
CA LYS A 199 5.16 -2.74 -3.26
C LYS A 199 6.19 -3.57 -4.00
N LEU A 200 7.42 -3.08 -4.10
CA LEU A 200 8.57 -3.82 -4.62
C LEU A 200 9.30 -4.54 -3.49
N SER A 201 9.74 -5.74 -3.81
CA SER A 201 10.69 -6.49 -3.01
C SER A 201 12.14 -6.07 -3.38
N LYS A 202 13.11 -6.33 -2.51
CA LYS A 202 14.56 -6.27 -2.79
C LYS A 202 14.99 -7.25 -3.88
N GLY A 203 14.21 -8.32 -4.06
CA GLY A 203 14.42 -9.37 -5.04
C GLY A 203 13.79 -9.01 -6.39
N SER A 204 12.94 -9.88 -6.92
CA SER A 204 12.32 -9.70 -8.24
C SER A 204 10.80 -9.86 -8.19
N LYS A 205 10.19 -9.57 -7.02
CA LYS A 205 8.74 -9.65 -6.83
C LYS A 205 8.13 -8.25 -6.69
N LEU A 206 6.91 -8.11 -7.19
CA LEU A 206 6.07 -6.93 -7.04
C LEU A 206 4.73 -7.40 -6.48
N ALA A 207 4.19 -6.72 -5.47
CA ALA A 207 2.82 -6.88 -5.04
C ALA A 207 2.01 -5.69 -5.52
N ILE A 208 0.85 -5.97 -6.09
CA ILE A 208 -0.17 -4.99 -6.42
C ILE A 208 -1.44 -5.40 -5.68
N THR A 209 -1.92 -4.52 -4.81
CA THR A 209 -3.16 -4.72 -4.06
C THR A 209 -4.18 -3.71 -4.57
N PHE A 210 -5.25 -4.20 -5.21
CA PHE A 210 -6.38 -3.36 -5.64
C PHE A 210 -7.44 -3.36 -4.55
N LEU A 211 -8.06 -2.20 -4.29
CA LEU A 211 -9.21 -2.12 -3.38
C LEU A 211 -10.31 -3.08 -3.87
N GLY A 212 -10.84 -3.88 -2.95
CA GLY A 212 -11.84 -4.92 -3.18
C GLY A 212 -11.30 -6.18 -3.87
N TYR A 213 -9.97 -6.35 -3.94
CA TYR A 213 -9.33 -7.58 -4.40
C TYR A 213 -8.15 -8.03 -3.53
N LEU A 214 -7.69 -9.24 -3.77
CA LEU A 214 -6.58 -9.88 -3.08
C LEU A 214 -5.22 -9.26 -3.48
N PRO A 215 -4.23 -9.23 -2.56
CA PRO A 215 -2.86 -8.91 -2.92
C PRO A 215 -2.37 -9.85 -4.01
N THR A 216 -1.97 -9.27 -5.13
CA THR A 216 -1.57 -10.00 -6.32
C THR A 216 -0.07 -9.86 -6.52
N ILE A 217 0.62 -10.99 -6.62
CA ILE A 217 2.07 -11.07 -6.74
C ILE A 217 2.47 -11.26 -8.19
N TYR A 218 3.44 -10.48 -8.62
CA TYR A 218 4.05 -10.47 -9.95
C TYR A 218 5.55 -10.76 -9.84
N SER A 219 6.13 -11.26 -10.92
CA SER A 219 7.57 -11.17 -11.16
C SER A 219 7.84 -9.86 -11.91
N ILE A 220 8.92 -9.14 -11.58
CA ILE A 220 9.29 -7.90 -12.29
C ILE A 220 9.75 -8.13 -13.74
N VAL A 221 9.73 -9.36 -14.25
CA VAL A 221 10.03 -9.69 -15.65
C VAL A 221 8.85 -10.37 -16.36
N ASP A 222 7.74 -10.56 -15.66
CA ASP A 222 6.53 -11.19 -16.19
C ASP A 222 5.37 -10.18 -16.06
N PRO A 223 4.72 -9.79 -17.17
CA PRO A 223 3.64 -8.81 -17.12
C PRO A 223 2.35 -9.36 -16.47
N TYR A 224 2.24 -10.68 -16.31
CA TYR A 224 1.06 -11.33 -15.74
C TYR A 224 1.33 -11.79 -14.31
N PRO A 225 0.30 -11.82 -13.45
CA PRO A 225 0.47 -12.25 -12.07
C PRO A 225 0.89 -13.71 -11.99
N ILE A 226 1.55 -14.07 -10.91
CA ILE A 226 2.03 -15.43 -10.62
C ILE A 226 1.37 -16.02 -9.38
N ALA A 227 0.86 -15.19 -8.47
CA ALA A 227 0.09 -15.65 -7.32
C ALA A 227 -0.90 -14.58 -6.83
N VAL A 228 -1.95 -15.00 -6.12
CA VAL A 228 -2.81 -14.15 -5.30
C VAL A 228 -2.81 -14.65 -3.85
N CYS A 229 -2.77 -13.74 -2.89
CA CYS A 229 -2.72 -14.06 -1.47
C CYS A 229 -4.13 -13.99 -0.87
N SER A 230 -4.76 -15.15 -0.63
CA SER A 230 -6.08 -15.21 0.00
C SER A 230 -5.98 -15.74 1.44
N GLY A 231 -7.07 -15.60 2.19
CA GLY A 231 -7.16 -16.10 3.56
C GLY A 231 -8.08 -17.32 3.70
N GLN A 232 -8.42 -18.02 2.62
CA GLN A 232 -9.52 -19.00 2.62
C GLN A 232 -9.27 -20.24 3.50
N MET A 233 -8.04 -20.43 4.00
CA MET A 233 -7.72 -21.46 4.99
C MET A 233 -7.07 -20.86 6.25
N GLN A 234 -7.24 -21.56 7.36
CA GLN A 234 -6.51 -21.29 8.59
C GLN A 234 -5.03 -21.67 8.46
N PRO A 235 -4.13 -21.12 9.29
CA PRO A 235 -2.71 -21.45 9.24
C PRO A 235 -2.38 -22.94 9.42
N ASN A 236 -3.24 -23.68 10.12
CA ASN A 236 -3.11 -25.14 10.29
C ASN A 236 -3.55 -25.95 9.04
N GLY A 237 -4.24 -25.32 8.08
CA GLY A 237 -4.75 -25.94 6.86
C GLY A 237 -6.25 -26.24 6.88
N ASP A 238 -6.94 -26.00 8.00
CA ASP A 238 -8.38 -26.21 8.11
C ASP A 238 -9.16 -25.09 7.39
N PRO A 239 -10.40 -25.35 6.93
CA PRO A 239 -11.26 -24.30 6.40
C PRO A 239 -11.60 -23.27 7.47
N ILE A 240 -12.01 -22.08 7.03
CA ILE A 240 -12.53 -21.03 7.92
C ILE A 240 -13.84 -21.50 8.54
N PRO A 241 -13.99 -21.40 9.88
CA PRO A 241 -15.26 -21.71 10.53
C PRO A 241 -16.40 -20.85 9.96
N SER A 242 -17.58 -21.44 9.84
CA SER A 242 -18.76 -20.73 9.33
C SER A 242 -19.07 -19.50 10.19
N GLY A 243 -19.20 -18.34 9.54
CA GLY A 243 -19.47 -17.06 10.20
C GLY A 243 -18.22 -16.28 10.63
N GLU A 244 -17.02 -16.87 10.53
CA GLU A 244 -15.79 -16.12 10.71
C GLU A 244 -15.39 -15.38 9.44
N ARG A 245 -14.98 -14.12 9.62
CA ARG A 245 -14.40 -13.31 8.55
C ARG A 245 -12.97 -13.77 8.27
N SER A 246 -12.58 -13.65 7.01
CA SER A 246 -11.22 -13.87 6.54
C SER A 246 -10.65 -12.59 5.90
N TYR A 247 -9.49 -12.69 5.27
CA TYR A 247 -8.82 -11.59 4.59
C TYR A 247 -9.79 -10.83 3.66
N SER A 248 -9.88 -9.53 3.86
CA SER A 248 -10.63 -8.61 3.02
C SER A 248 -9.93 -7.25 2.94
N ASN A 249 -10.10 -6.60 1.79
CA ASN A 249 -9.52 -5.31 1.44
C ASN A 249 -10.56 -4.42 0.75
N CYS A 250 -11.78 -4.35 1.27
CA CYS A 250 -12.88 -3.59 0.67
C CYS A 250 -12.98 -2.18 1.26
N CYS A 251 -12.72 -2.05 2.56
CA CYS A 251 -13.06 -0.84 3.33
C CYS A 251 -12.00 0.25 3.33
N THR A 252 -10.73 -0.15 3.30
CA THR A 252 -9.61 0.80 3.31
C THR A 252 -8.47 0.30 2.45
N ILE A 253 -7.64 1.25 2.04
CA ILE A 253 -6.38 1.05 1.34
C ILE A 253 -5.38 0.28 2.25
N LYS A 254 -4.78 -0.78 1.72
CA LYS A 254 -3.82 -1.65 2.45
C LYS A 254 -2.38 -1.49 1.94
N HIS A 255 -1.50 -1.00 2.81
CA HIS A 255 -0.06 -0.97 2.57
C HIS A 255 0.59 -2.26 3.08
N GLY A 256 0.71 -3.25 2.18
CA GLY A 256 1.46 -4.48 2.44
C GLY A 256 2.97 -4.26 2.49
N SER A 257 3.72 -5.30 2.86
CA SER A 257 5.17 -5.28 2.85
C SER A 257 5.77 -6.67 2.56
N PHE A 258 6.84 -6.67 1.77
CA PHE A 258 7.72 -7.82 1.61
C PHE A 258 8.72 -7.88 2.76
N GLY A 259 9.15 -9.10 3.09
CA GLY A 259 10.25 -9.31 4.01
C GLY A 259 10.36 -10.77 4.43
N GLY A 260 10.82 -10.97 5.66
CA GLY A 260 11.04 -12.27 6.23
C GLY A 260 12.14 -12.26 7.30
N PRO A 261 12.33 -13.37 8.02
CA PRO A 261 13.39 -13.50 9.00
C PRO A 261 14.76 -13.19 8.40
N TRP A 262 15.59 -12.46 9.14
CA TRP A 262 17.00 -12.16 8.81
C TRP A 262 17.20 -11.21 7.62
N GLY A 263 16.14 -10.80 6.93
CA GLY A 263 16.21 -9.84 5.82
C GLY A 263 17.00 -10.30 4.59
N ILE A 264 17.25 -11.61 4.49
CA ILE A 264 18.08 -12.25 3.44
C ILE A 264 17.28 -12.47 2.16
N ASP A 265 15.99 -12.83 2.27
CA ASP A 265 15.08 -13.03 1.15
C ASP A 265 13.72 -12.39 1.46
N ASP A 266 13.08 -11.87 0.42
CA ASP A 266 11.70 -11.40 0.46
C ASP A 266 10.75 -12.56 0.15
N GLY A 267 10.97 -13.65 0.88
CA GLY A 267 10.23 -14.90 0.78
C GLY A 267 8.85 -14.84 1.44
N TYR A 268 8.48 -13.71 2.04
CA TYR A 268 7.20 -13.50 2.70
C TYR A 268 6.57 -12.19 2.28
N TYR A 269 5.23 -12.19 2.27
CA TYR A 269 4.43 -11.00 2.11
C TYR A 269 3.47 -10.87 3.29
N ALA A 270 3.37 -9.66 3.83
CA ALA A 270 2.42 -9.32 4.88
C ALA A 270 1.40 -8.30 4.38
N ALA A 271 0.15 -8.45 4.79
CA ALA A 271 -0.91 -7.47 4.54
C ALA A 271 -1.87 -7.38 5.71
N GLY A 272 -2.39 -6.18 5.96
CA GLY A 272 -3.50 -5.95 6.88
C GLY A 272 -4.85 -6.24 6.23
N SER A 273 -5.88 -6.43 7.05
CA SER A 273 -7.22 -6.83 6.61
C SER A 273 -8.33 -6.13 7.40
N ASP A 274 -9.50 -6.07 6.77
CA ASP A 274 -10.76 -5.54 7.32
C ASP A 274 -11.33 -6.37 8.48
N ASP A 275 -10.88 -7.62 8.63
CA ASP A 275 -11.27 -8.53 9.72
C ASP A 275 -10.49 -8.31 11.02
N PHE A 276 -9.75 -7.19 11.11
CA PHE A 276 -8.93 -6.79 12.26
C PHE A 276 -7.69 -7.67 12.49
N ARG A 277 -7.28 -8.42 11.46
CA ARG A 277 -6.05 -9.22 11.47
C ARG A 277 -5.04 -8.69 10.47
N ALA A 278 -3.79 -9.06 10.67
CA ALA A 278 -2.80 -9.08 9.60
C ALA A 278 -2.47 -10.53 9.21
N TYR A 279 -2.11 -10.73 7.96
CA TYR A 279 -1.83 -12.03 7.38
C TYR A 279 -0.40 -12.04 6.85
N ILE A 280 0.27 -13.17 7.02
CA ILE A 280 1.60 -13.41 6.44
C ILE A 280 1.51 -14.64 5.55
N TRP A 281 1.97 -14.52 4.31
CA TRP A 281 2.12 -15.65 3.39
C TRP A 281 3.58 -15.93 3.14
N LYS A 282 3.94 -17.21 3.14
CA LYS A 282 5.22 -17.66 2.58
C LYS A 282 5.06 -17.75 1.07
N LEU A 283 5.91 -17.04 0.34
CA LEU A 283 5.91 -17.01 -1.11
C LEU A 283 6.84 -18.09 -1.65
N PRO A 284 6.34 -19.02 -2.49
CA PRO A 284 7.22 -19.93 -3.23
C PRO A 284 8.19 -19.19 -4.17
N PRO A 285 9.25 -19.89 -4.64
CA PRO A 285 10.14 -19.37 -5.67
C PRO A 285 9.36 -18.93 -6.92
N ILE A 286 9.81 -17.87 -7.59
CA ILE A 286 9.14 -17.35 -8.80
C ILE A 286 8.99 -18.44 -9.87
N THR A 287 10.01 -19.28 -10.04
CA THR A 287 10.00 -20.37 -11.01
C THR A 287 8.90 -21.40 -10.75
N ALA A 288 8.63 -21.73 -9.49
CA ALA A 288 7.54 -22.63 -9.13
C ALA A 288 6.18 -21.96 -9.41
N LEU A 289 6.03 -20.70 -9.02
CA LEU A 289 4.79 -19.95 -9.23
C LEU A 289 4.46 -19.76 -10.72
N VAL A 290 5.46 -19.52 -11.57
CA VAL A 290 5.25 -19.39 -13.02
C VAL A 290 4.89 -20.74 -13.64
N HIS A 291 5.49 -21.84 -13.16
CA HIS A 291 5.22 -23.18 -13.68
C HIS A 291 3.83 -23.71 -13.31
N GLU A 292 3.37 -23.42 -12.09
CA GLU A 292 2.05 -23.84 -11.60
C GLU A 292 0.91 -22.89 -12.02
N ARG A 293 1.23 -21.67 -12.49
CA ARG A 293 0.24 -20.75 -13.07
C ARG A 293 -0.40 -21.34 -14.32
N GLU A 294 -1.73 -21.33 -14.37
CA GLU A 294 -2.44 -21.85 -15.54
C GLU A 294 -2.51 -20.82 -16.67
N VAL A 295 -2.45 -21.31 -17.91
CA VAL A 295 -2.58 -20.50 -19.12
C VAL A 295 -3.67 -21.08 -20.00
N VAL A 296 -4.77 -20.36 -20.14
CA VAL A 296 -5.96 -20.79 -20.86
C VAL A 296 -6.11 -19.99 -22.15
N THR A 297 -6.40 -20.65 -23.27
CA THR A 297 -6.65 -19.96 -24.54
C THR A 297 -7.98 -19.20 -24.49
N ALA A 298 -8.15 -18.17 -25.33
CA ALA A 298 -9.40 -17.40 -25.40
C ALA A 298 -10.63 -18.28 -25.68
N GLN A 299 -10.46 -19.35 -26.47
CA GLN A 299 -11.52 -20.30 -26.81
C GLN A 299 -11.89 -21.23 -25.64
N GLN A 300 -10.92 -21.62 -24.82
CA GLN A 300 -11.15 -22.48 -23.65
C GLN A 300 -11.73 -21.71 -22.47
N TRP A 301 -11.55 -20.39 -22.43
CA TRP A 301 -12.03 -19.54 -21.34
C TRP A 301 -13.54 -19.67 -21.08
N THR A 302 -14.35 -19.89 -22.13
CA THR A 302 -15.80 -20.05 -22.02
C THR A 302 -16.21 -21.31 -21.24
N SER A 303 -15.29 -22.24 -21.01
CA SER A 303 -15.51 -23.48 -20.27
C SER A 303 -14.90 -23.47 -18.88
N VAL A 304 -14.25 -22.37 -18.47
CA VAL A 304 -13.70 -22.20 -17.12
C VAL A 304 -14.83 -21.92 -16.14
N GLU A 305 -14.67 -22.38 -14.90
CA GLU A 305 -15.64 -22.19 -13.82
C GLU A 305 -15.97 -20.70 -13.61
N ILE A 306 -17.26 -20.40 -13.45
CA ILE A 306 -17.77 -19.05 -13.18
C ILE A 306 -17.16 -18.54 -11.88
N GLY A 307 -16.66 -17.30 -11.90
CA GLY A 307 -15.95 -16.68 -10.76
C GLY A 307 -14.43 -16.82 -10.81
N THR A 308 -13.89 -17.65 -11.71
CA THR A 308 -12.44 -17.70 -11.94
C THR A 308 -11.95 -16.40 -12.58
N ILE A 309 -10.87 -15.83 -12.02
CA ILE A 309 -10.29 -14.58 -12.51
C ILE A 309 -9.05 -14.89 -13.36
N GLY A 310 -9.14 -14.54 -14.64
CA GLY A 310 -8.09 -14.71 -15.63
C GLY A 310 -7.56 -13.36 -16.11
N PHE A 311 -6.24 -13.21 -16.13
CA PHE A 311 -5.56 -11.97 -16.48
C PHE A 311 -5.13 -12.02 -17.94
N ALA A 312 -5.41 -10.99 -18.72
CA ALA A 312 -5.00 -10.90 -20.13
C ALA A 312 -4.75 -9.44 -20.52
N SER A 313 -3.92 -9.23 -21.54
CA SER A 313 -3.70 -7.91 -22.14
C SER A 313 -4.90 -7.45 -22.96
N HIS A 314 -5.53 -8.39 -23.69
CA HIS A 314 -6.72 -8.15 -24.50
C HIS A 314 -7.72 -9.30 -24.38
N MET A 315 -9.01 -9.04 -24.65
CA MET A 315 -10.10 -10.02 -24.51
C MET A 315 -9.90 -11.30 -25.34
N ASN A 316 -9.24 -11.18 -26.50
CA ASN A 316 -9.03 -12.27 -27.46
C ASN A 316 -7.71 -13.02 -27.25
N GLU A 317 -6.94 -12.66 -26.23
CA GLU A 317 -5.65 -13.31 -25.93
C GLU A 317 -5.79 -14.41 -24.87
N LYS A 318 -4.67 -15.10 -24.64
CA LYS A 318 -4.55 -16.08 -23.56
C LYS A 318 -4.79 -15.39 -22.22
N ARG A 319 -5.45 -16.11 -21.31
CA ARG A 319 -5.66 -15.70 -19.93
C ARG A 319 -4.72 -16.48 -19.02
N TYR A 320 -4.18 -15.78 -18.03
CA TYR A 320 -3.25 -16.29 -17.05
C TYR A 320 -3.97 -16.32 -15.70
N ILE A 321 -4.10 -17.51 -15.11
CA ILE A 321 -4.78 -17.70 -13.81
C ILE A 321 -3.68 -17.91 -12.76
N PRO A 322 -3.42 -16.93 -11.89
CA PRO A 322 -2.37 -17.03 -10.88
C PRO A 322 -2.71 -18.08 -9.82
N ILE A 323 -1.70 -18.62 -9.16
CA ILE A 323 -1.90 -19.58 -8.06
C ILE A 323 -2.50 -18.87 -6.86
N GLU A 324 -3.52 -19.46 -6.27
CA GLU A 324 -4.09 -18.97 -5.01
C GLU A 324 -3.30 -19.51 -3.81
N LEU A 325 -2.60 -18.62 -3.11
CA LEU A 325 -1.97 -18.90 -1.82
C LEU A 325 -3.02 -18.75 -0.72
N SER A 326 -3.92 -19.73 -0.59
CA SER A 326 -5.07 -19.67 0.31
C SER A 326 -4.77 -19.95 1.78
N ARG A 327 -3.61 -20.57 2.05
CA ARG A 327 -3.13 -20.83 3.41
C ARG A 327 -2.08 -19.80 3.81
N PRO A 328 -2.40 -18.83 4.69
CA PRO A 328 -1.39 -17.98 5.30
C PRO A 328 -0.50 -18.81 6.25
N LEU A 329 0.74 -18.37 6.42
CA LEU A 329 1.66 -18.91 7.44
C LEU A 329 1.13 -18.66 8.85
N CYS A 330 0.64 -17.45 9.10
CA CYS A 330 0.05 -17.06 10.37
C CYS A 330 -0.94 -15.89 10.20
N ARG A 331 -1.76 -15.71 11.23
CA ARG A 331 -2.69 -14.60 11.40
C ARG A 331 -2.30 -13.86 12.67
N LEU A 332 -2.09 -12.56 12.54
CA LEU A 332 -1.71 -11.70 13.64
C LEU A 332 -2.95 -10.96 14.14
N THR A 333 -3.16 -11.00 15.44
CA THR A 333 -4.34 -10.46 16.13
C THR A 333 -3.95 -9.31 17.05
N GLY A 334 -4.90 -8.82 17.84
CA GLY A 334 -4.68 -7.77 18.85
C GLY A 334 -5.21 -6.40 18.48
N HIS A 335 -5.41 -6.13 17.17
CA HIS A 335 -6.02 -4.87 16.72
C HIS A 335 -7.49 -4.81 17.12
N LYS A 336 -7.94 -3.60 17.47
CA LYS A 336 -9.36 -3.30 17.72
C LYS A 336 -10.06 -2.85 16.44
N SER A 337 -9.35 -2.58 15.36
CA SER A 337 -9.89 -2.02 14.12
C SER A 337 -9.17 -2.55 12.88
N ILE A 338 -9.55 -2.05 11.70
CA ILE A 338 -8.98 -2.46 10.42
C ILE A 338 -7.47 -2.23 10.42
N VAL A 339 -6.72 -3.25 9.99
CA VAL A 339 -5.27 -3.15 9.85
C VAL A 339 -4.96 -2.63 8.46
N ASN A 340 -4.33 -1.46 8.35
CA ASN A 340 -4.03 -0.80 7.07
C ASN A 340 -2.61 -1.06 6.60
N SER A 341 -1.66 -1.08 7.52
CA SER A 341 -0.24 -1.04 7.19
C SER A 341 0.52 -2.16 7.87
N THR A 342 1.44 -2.75 7.13
CA THR A 342 2.42 -3.71 7.65
C THR A 342 3.82 -3.24 7.26
N ALA A 343 4.79 -3.41 8.15
CA ALA A 343 6.18 -3.10 7.87
C ALA A 343 7.10 -4.14 8.50
N TRP A 344 7.82 -4.88 7.67
CA TRP A 344 8.87 -5.79 8.12
C TRP A 344 10.09 -5.01 8.60
N HIS A 345 10.64 -5.49 9.71
CA HIS A 345 11.97 -5.07 10.10
C HIS A 345 13.00 -5.65 9.10
N PRO A 346 13.97 -4.85 8.63
CA PRO A 346 14.87 -5.21 7.54
C PRO A 346 15.92 -6.28 7.88
N TYR A 347 16.04 -6.65 9.16
CA TYR A 347 17.05 -7.59 9.68
C TYR A 347 16.46 -8.57 10.72
N TRP A 348 15.92 -8.07 11.82
CA TRP A 348 15.20 -8.87 12.81
C TRP A 348 13.85 -9.40 12.30
N PRO A 349 13.36 -10.53 12.82
CA PRO A 349 12.08 -11.12 12.43
C PRO A 349 10.89 -10.39 13.09
N TYR A 350 10.92 -9.07 13.11
CA TYR A 350 9.84 -8.26 13.65
C TYR A 350 8.93 -7.78 12.52
N LEU A 351 7.64 -7.78 12.77
CA LEU A 351 6.66 -7.13 11.91
C LEU A 351 5.92 -6.09 12.75
N VAL A 352 5.80 -4.88 12.21
CA VAL A 352 4.99 -3.84 12.82
C VAL A 352 3.71 -3.67 12.02
N THR A 353 2.59 -3.49 12.72
CA THR A 353 1.27 -3.34 12.10
C THR A 353 0.54 -2.14 12.69
N ALA A 354 -0.18 -1.41 11.83
CA ALA A 354 -0.94 -0.23 12.21
C ALA A 354 -2.26 -0.19 11.43
N GLY A 355 -3.25 0.49 11.99
CA GLY A 355 -4.60 0.49 11.48
C GLY A 355 -5.27 1.85 11.56
N VAL A 356 -6.58 1.81 11.67
CA VAL A 356 -7.43 2.98 11.94
C VAL A 356 -7.26 3.49 13.38
N GLU A 357 -6.87 2.61 14.29
CA GLU A 357 -6.63 2.95 15.69
C GLU A 357 -5.32 3.66 15.95
N ARG A 358 -5.20 4.23 17.16
CA ARG A 358 -4.03 4.99 17.62
C ARG A 358 -2.84 4.12 18.07
N HIS A 359 -2.98 2.79 18.05
CA HIS A 359 -1.94 1.87 18.51
C HIS A 359 -1.21 1.22 17.34
N ILE A 360 0.09 0.98 17.58
CA ILE A 360 0.91 0.11 16.76
C ILE A 360 1.16 -1.17 17.53
N LEU A 361 1.10 -2.29 16.83
CA LEU A 361 1.48 -3.58 17.38
C LEU A 361 2.78 -4.05 16.77
N LEU A 362 3.73 -4.40 17.64
CA LEU A 362 4.97 -5.08 17.32
C LEU A 362 4.76 -6.60 17.47
N HIS A 363 4.99 -7.33 16.39
CA HIS A 363 4.89 -8.78 16.34
C HIS A 363 6.27 -9.41 16.26
N SER A 364 6.49 -10.43 17.07
CA SER A 364 7.73 -11.19 17.11
C SER A 364 7.43 -12.68 17.24
N PRO A 365 8.19 -13.57 16.57
CA PRO A 365 8.04 -15.02 16.73
C PRO A 365 8.57 -15.52 18.09
N THR A 366 9.26 -14.68 18.86
CA THR A 366 9.86 -15.05 20.15
C THR A 366 9.46 -14.10 21.27
N ILE A 367 9.08 -14.68 22.41
CA ILE A 367 8.72 -13.95 23.64
C ILE A 367 9.90 -13.12 24.17
N THR A 368 11.14 -13.55 23.94
CA THR A 368 12.37 -12.89 24.44
C THR A 368 12.86 -11.79 23.49
N THR A 369 12.02 -10.81 23.19
CA THR A 369 12.41 -9.65 22.39
C THR A 369 12.93 -8.55 23.32
N PRO A 370 14.25 -8.23 23.33
CA PRO A 370 14.82 -7.36 24.37
C PRO A 370 14.17 -5.98 24.46
N CYS A 371 13.90 -5.34 23.33
CA CYS A 371 13.24 -4.03 23.29
C CYS A 371 11.73 -4.06 23.57
N ALA A 372 11.13 -5.25 23.64
CA ALA A 372 9.71 -5.43 23.91
C ALA A 372 9.44 -6.02 25.31
N ALA A 373 10.45 -6.12 26.17
CA ALA A 373 10.32 -6.74 27.49
C ALA A 373 9.24 -6.08 28.36
N ASP A 374 9.05 -4.76 28.20
CA ASP A 374 8.06 -3.98 28.94
C ASP A 374 6.70 -3.87 28.23
N LEU A 375 6.55 -4.42 27.02
CA LEU A 375 5.30 -4.35 26.26
C LEU A 375 4.32 -5.42 26.73
N SER A 376 3.04 -5.05 26.81
CA SER A 376 1.97 -5.99 27.11
C SER A 376 1.64 -6.87 25.91
N LEU A 377 1.41 -8.16 26.16
CA LEU A 377 0.91 -9.06 25.14
C LEU A 377 -0.51 -8.68 24.74
N THR A 378 -0.76 -8.66 23.44
CA THR A 378 -2.09 -8.43 22.89
C THR A 378 -2.93 -9.71 22.93
N PRO A 379 -4.28 -9.60 22.96
CA PRO A 379 -5.14 -10.77 22.89
C PRO A 379 -4.96 -11.59 21.61
N GLU A 380 -5.03 -12.92 21.75
CA GLU A 380 -5.07 -13.86 20.62
C GLU A 380 -6.46 -13.89 19.95
N GLU A 381 -7.50 -13.55 20.70
CA GLU A 381 -8.86 -13.47 20.18
C GLU A 381 -9.07 -12.20 19.35
N VAL A 382 -9.86 -12.32 18.29
CA VAL A 382 -10.24 -11.18 17.45
C VAL A 382 -11.53 -10.56 17.96
N ARG A 383 -11.52 -9.23 18.10
CA ARG A 383 -12.69 -8.47 18.51
C ARG A 383 -13.86 -8.75 17.55
N PRO A 384 -15.04 -9.14 18.06
CA PRO A 384 -16.23 -9.26 17.22
C PRO A 384 -16.69 -7.88 16.74
N LEU A 385 -17.24 -7.82 15.54
CA LEU A 385 -17.88 -6.59 15.05
C LEU A 385 -19.18 -6.36 15.86
N PRO A 386 -19.34 -5.21 16.55
CA PRO A 386 -20.52 -4.96 17.37
C PRO A 386 -21.81 -4.95 16.55
N ALA A 387 -22.94 -5.19 17.20
CA ALA A 387 -24.26 -5.06 16.56
C ALA A 387 -24.50 -3.61 16.07
N PRO A 388 -25.35 -3.41 15.04
CA PRO A 388 -25.62 -2.09 14.50
C PRO A 388 -26.18 -1.14 15.57
N ASN A 389 -25.59 0.05 15.69
CA ASN A 389 -26.06 1.11 16.59
C ASN A 389 -26.58 2.31 15.77
N VAL A 390 -27.69 2.90 16.22
CA VAL A 390 -28.28 4.11 15.60
C VAL A 390 -27.33 5.31 15.71
N GLU A 391 -26.58 5.40 16.81
CA GLU A 391 -25.60 6.48 17.00
C GLU A 391 -24.45 6.37 16.00
N ASP A 392 -23.93 5.17 15.74
CA ASP A 392 -22.88 4.93 14.74
C ASP A 392 -23.35 5.30 13.32
N ARG A 393 -24.61 5.01 13.00
CA ARG A 393 -25.21 5.42 11.73
C ARG A 393 -25.30 6.95 11.62
N ARG A 394 -25.71 7.63 12.70
CA ARG A 394 -25.75 9.10 12.74
C ARG A 394 -24.34 9.70 12.63
N ARG A 395 -23.34 9.11 13.28
CA ARG A 395 -21.92 9.49 13.16
C ARG A 395 -21.44 9.39 11.73
N MET A 396 -21.71 8.27 11.05
CA MET A 396 -21.35 8.09 9.64
C MET A 396 -21.99 9.14 8.73
N VAL A 397 -23.30 9.40 8.90
CA VAL A 397 -24.00 10.44 8.12
C VAL A 397 -23.41 11.83 8.38
N ARG A 398 -23.06 12.16 9.63
CA ARG A 398 -22.38 13.43 9.95
C ARG A 398 -21.01 13.52 9.29
N ALA A 399 -20.19 12.47 9.40
CA ALA A 399 -18.86 12.43 8.80
C ALA A 399 -18.90 12.61 7.28
N LEU A 400 -19.91 12.03 6.61
CA LEU A 400 -20.12 12.18 5.17
C LEU A 400 -20.68 13.56 4.78
N ALA A 401 -21.50 14.18 5.63
CA ALA A 401 -22.22 15.41 5.31
C ALA A 401 -21.46 16.71 5.64
N LEU A 402 -20.64 16.72 6.69
CA LEU A 402 -19.99 17.93 7.20
C LEU A 402 -18.47 17.96 6.95
N GLY A 403 -17.89 16.89 6.41
CA GLY A 403 -16.46 16.63 6.62
C GLY A 403 -16.20 16.34 8.11
N ARG A 404 -14.98 15.91 8.47
CA ARG A 404 -14.64 15.72 9.89
C ARG A 404 -14.71 17.07 10.63
N GLU A 405 -15.81 17.35 11.32
CA GLU A 405 -15.84 18.43 12.31
C GLU A 405 -15.02 18.02 13.53
N GLU A 406 -14.17 18.95 13.95
CA GLU A 406 -13.37 18.92 15.17
C GLU A 406 -14.29 19.01 16.39
N ASP A 407 -14.60 17.90 17.04
CA ASP A 407 -15.15 17.93 18.40
C ASP A 407 -14.17 17.18 19.31
N GLY A 408 -13.68 17.86 20.35
CA GLY A 408 -12.57 17.44 21.22
C GLY A 408 -12.94 16.32 22.19
N GLY A 409 -13.42 15.20 21.66
CA GLY A 409 -13.72 13.96 22.37
C GLY A 409 -12.61 12.92 22.24
N ASP A 410 -12.85 11.69 22.71
CA ASP A 410 -11.93 10.57 22.47
C ASP A 410 -12.04 10.10 21.01
N ASP A 411 -11.48 10.88 20.07
CA ASP A 411 -11.65 10.70 18.62
C ASP A 411 -11.27 9.31 18.12
N GLY A 412 -10.45 8.58 18.88
CA GLY A 412 -10.03 7.21 18.56
C GLY A 412 -11.19 6.22 18.61
N LEU A 413 -12.03 6.28 19.66
CA LEU A 413 -13.20 5.41 19.77
C LEU A 413 -14.28 5.78 18.75
N ASP A 414 -14.47 7.07 18.50
CA ASP A 414 -15.42 7.55 17.49
C ASP A 414 -14.99 7.14 16.07
N THR A 415 -13.68 7.15 15.78
CA THR A 415 -13.14 6.68 14.51
C THR A 415 -13.34 5.17 14.34
N ILE A 416 -13.09 4.35 15.38
CA ILE A 416 -13.32 2.90 15.31
C ILE A 416 -14.80 2.61 15.04
N ALA A 417 -15.72 3.30 15.74
CA ALA A 417 -17.16 3.13 15.55
C ALA A 417 -17.62 3.51 14.13
N LEU A 418 -17.02 4.55 13.55
CA LEU A 418 -17.27 4.93 12.15
C LEU A 418 -16.87 3.80 11.19
N PHE A 419 -15.67 3.26 11.31
CA PHE A 419 -15.20 2.18 10.43
C PHE A 419 -15.94 0.86 10.65
N ASP A 420 -16.38 0.58 11.88
CA ASP A 420 -17.28 -0.54 12.15
C ASP A 420 -18.59 -0.40 11.36
N GLN A 421 -19.12 0.82 11.21
CA GLN A 421 -20.31 1.07 10.41
C GLN A 421 -20.06 0.97 8.90
N ILE A 422 -18.90 1.44 8.42
CA ILE A 422 -18.52 1.30 6.99
C ILE A 422 -18.40 -0.18 6.62
N LEU A 423 -17.72 -0.98 7.46
CA LEU A 423 -17.58 -2.43 7.26
C LEU A 423 -18.93 -3.16 7.15
N ARG A 424 -19.94 -2.73 7.90
CA ARG A 424 -21.30 -3.31 7.82
C ARG A 424 -21.99 -2.99 6.49
N ASN A 425 -21.68 -1.84 5.88
CA ASN A 425 -22.33 -1.39 4.66
C ASN A 425 -21.66 -1.93 3.39
N GLU A 426 -20.32 -2.00 3.38
CA GLU A 426 -19.57 -2.40 2.19
C GLU A 426 -19.47 -3.92 2.01
N GLY A 427 -19.63 -4.70 3.09
CA GLY A 427 -19.56 -6.16 3.04
C GLY A 427 -18.19 -6.68 2.60
N SER A 428 -18.12 -7.97 2.25
CA SER A 428 -16.93 -8.62 1.68
C SER A 428 -17.07 -8.74 0.16
N MET A 429 -17.20 -7.60 -0.52
CA MET A 429 -17.50 -7.59 -1.95
C MET A 429 -16.21 -7.70 -2.78
N ASP A 430 -16.07 -8.79 -3.53
CA ASP A 430 -15.04 -8.92 -4.57
C ASP A 430 -15.46 -8.11 -5.80
N ILE A 431 -14.60 -7.17 -6.25
CA ILE A 431 -14.86 -6.31 -7.40
C ILE A 431 -15.10 -7.07 -8.71
N PHE A 432 -14.59 -8.30 -8.83
CA PHE A 432 -14.81 -9.14 -10.01
C PHE A 432 -16.12 -9.91 -9.91
N ALA A 433 -16.55 -10.27 -8.70
CA ALA A 433 -17.82 -10.95 -8.48
C ALA A 433 -19.02 -9.99 -8.63
N SER A 434 -18.87 -8.72 -8.23
CA SER A 434 -19.94 -7.71 -8.39
C SER A 434 -20.32 -7.46 -9.85
N ARG A 435 -19.38 -7.64 -10.78
CA ARG A 435 -19.63 -7.51 -12.24
C ARG A 435 -20.54 -8.61 -12.78
N ILE A 436 -20.48 -9.83 -12.23
CA ILE A 436 -21.34 -10.95 -12.68
C ILE A 436 -22.80 -10.61 -12.38
N TYR A 437 -23.08 -10.07 -11.18
CA TYR A 437 -24.44 -9.68 -10.78
C TYR A 437 -25.00 -8.48 -11.57
N SER A 438 -24.14 -7.56 -12.02
CA SER A 438 -24.57 -6.42 -12.86
C SER A 438 -24.94 -6.83 -14.29
N LEU A 439 -24.36 -7.91 -14.82
CA LEU A 439 -24.68 -8.41 -16.16
C LEU A 439 -26.01 -9.17 -16.21
N ASP A 440 -26.43 -9.76 -15.08
CA ASP A 440 -27.75 -10.41 -14.96
C ASP A 440 -28.91 -9.40 -14.79
N SER A 441 -28.62 -8.11 -14.55
CA SER A 441 -29.65 -7.06 -14.39
C SER A 441 -29.90 -6.19 -15.61
N ASP A 442 -29.05 -6.26 -16.65
CA ASP A 442 -29.15 -5.43 -17.85
C ASP A 442 -29.31 -6.27 -19.12
N ASP A 443 -30.44 -6.97 -19.21
CA ASP A 443 -30.94 -7.58 -20.45
C ASP A 443 -31.64 -6.47 -21.26
N ASP A 444 -30.88 -5.54 -21.86
CA ASP A 444 -31.35 -4.77 -23.04
C ASP A 444 -30.32 -3.88 -23.77
N ASN A 445 -29.08 -3.70 -23.28
CA ASN A 445 -28.18 -2.68 -23.87
C ASN A 445 -27.00 -3.20 -24.71
N SER A 446 -27.02 -4.47 -25.11
CA SER A 446 -25.92 -5.08 -25.88
C SER A 446 -25.83 -4.61 -27.34
N GLN A 447 -26.82 -3.88 -27.87
CA GLN A 447 -26.82 -3.42 -29.26
C GLN A 447 -26.28 -1.99 -29.46
N GLU A 448 -26.18 -1.17 -28.40
CA GLU A 448 -25.72 0.23 -28.55
C GLU A 448 -24.19 0.39 -28.53
N LEU A 449 -23.45 -0.65 -28.13
CA LEU A 449 -21.98 -0.62 -28.02
C LEU A 449 -21.26 -0.90 -29.35
N GLU A 450 -21.90 -1.61 -30.29
CA GLU A 450 -21.30 -1.91 -31.61
C GLU A 450 -21.34 -0.71 -32.57
N GLU A 451 -22.31 0.21 -32.46
CA GLU A 451 -22.39 1.38 -33.36
C GLU A 451 -21.35 2.45 -33.05
N ARG A 452 -20.92 2.60 -31.79
CA ARG A 452 -19.92 3.62 -31.40
C ARG A 452 -18.48 3.30 -31.78
N LEU A 453 -18.18 2.05 -32.14
CA LEU A 453 -16.86 1.63 -32.63
C LEU A 453 -16.71 1.75 -34.16
N SER A 454 -17.78 2.11 -34.88
CA SER A 454 -17.75 2.28 -36.34
C SER A 454 -17.45 3.71 -36.81
N VAL A 455 -17.43 4.70 -35.90
CA VAL A 455 -17.26 6.13 -36.25
C VAL A 455 -16.08 6.76 -35.51
N ALA A 456 -14.89 6.18 -35.68
CA ALA A 456 -13.62 6.85 -35.37
C ALA A 456 -12.46 6.25 -36.18
N SER A 457 -12.40 6.59 -37.47
CA SER A 457 -11.18 6.54 -38.29
C SER A 457 -11.29 7.69 -39.30
N PRO A 458 -10.23 8.47 -39.50
CA PRO A 458 -9.02 7.98 -40.18
C PRO A 458 -7.76 7.92 -39.30
#